data_AF-A0A0C9R8B2-F1
#
_entry.id   AF-A0A0C9R8B2-F1
#
_cell.length_a   1.000
_cell.length_b   1.000
_cell.length_c   1.000
_cell.angle_alpha   90.00
_cell.angle_beta   90.00
_cell.angle_gamma   90.00
#
_symmetry.space_group_name_H-M   'P 1'
#
loop_
_entity.id
_entity.type
_entity.pdbx_description
1 polymer ?
#
loop_
_entity_poly.entity_id
_entity_poly.type
_entity_poly.pdbx_seq_one_letter_code
_entity_poly.pdbx_strand_id
1 'polypeptide(L)'
;VAVFFLLAQCAVTLNDLFFPMMVDFEEKRHHQFEIDRLNTTGNLTNSDYPQSPVYIYVYIYSVLVLSIFVIGITRSFMFYGLAIGASQTLHDRAFGALIRTGMRFFDTNPSGRILNRFSKDMGAIDELLPKAQLDAGQIIMMMVGALIVVCVVNPMFIAPLAVMSFIFYWIRKVYLKTSKNVKRLEGILRSPVFTHLNATLHGLSTIRAYNAQEILKMEFDRFQDSHSSAWYM
;
A
#
# COMPACT_ATOMS: atom_id res chain seq x y z
N VAL A 1 0.98 17.26 -2.47
CA VAL A 1 1.13 15.78 -2.33
C VAL A 1 1.09 15.07 -3.67
N ALA A 2 -0.02 15.12 -4.41
CA ALA A 2 -0.14 14.42 -5.70
C ALA A 2 1.00 14.76 -6.68
N VAL A 3 1.40 16.03 -6.75
CA VAL A 3 2.57 16.46 -7.55
C VAL A 3 3.86 15.75 -7.15
N PHE A 4 4.13 15.57 -5.84
CA PHE A 4 5.32 14.85 -5.37
C PHE A 4 5.25 13.35 -5.66
N PHE A 5 4.04 12.76 -5.69
CA PHE A 5 3.85 11.39 -6.15
C PHE A 5 4.18 11.24 -7.63
N LEU A 6 3.71 12.18 -8.46
CA LEU A 6 4.01 12.20 -9.89
C LEU A 6 5.50 12.43 -10.13
N LEU A 7 6.13 13.40 -9.46
CA LEU A 7 7.56 13.66 -9.59
C LEU A 7 8.41 12.44 -9.17
N ALA A 8 8.07 11.78 -8.07
CA ALA A 8 8.73 10.55 -7.64
C ALA A 8 8.61 9.46 -8.72
N GLN A 9 7.40 9.26 -9.26
CA GLN A 9 7.16 8.26 -10.28
C GLN A 9 7.89 8.58 -11.58
N CYS A 10 7.89 9.84 -12.01
CA CYS A 10 8.64 10.28 -13.18
C CYS A 10 10.15 10.03 -13.02
N ALA A 11 10.72 10.31 -11.86
CA ALA A 11 12.14 10.06 -11.59
C ALA A 11 12.49 8.56 -11.66
N VAL A 12 11.63 7.70 -11.11
CA VAL A 12 11.76 6.23 -11.19
C VAL A 12 11.67 5.76 -12.64
N THR A 13 10.63 6.17 -13.36
CA THR A 13 10.44 5.79 -14.77
C THR A 13 11.58 6.29 -15.66
N LEU A 14 12.14 7.46 -15.39
CA LEU A 14 13.30 7.99 -16.12
C LEU A 14 14.55 7.15 -15.84
N ASN A 15 14.74 6.69 -14.60
CA ASN A 15 15.81 5.74 -14.26
C ASN A 15 15.65 4.40 -14.96
N ASP A 16 14.43 3.84 -14.98
CA ASP A 16 14.10 2.57 -15.64
C ASP A 16 14.36 2.62 -17.16
N LEU A 17 14.17 3.79 -17.80
CA LEU A 17 14.45 3.96 -19.23
C LEU A 17 15.93 4.25 -19.51
N PHE A 18 16.60 5.01 -18.63
CA PHE A 18 17.98 5.41 -18.81
C PHE A 18 18.96 4.25 -18.68
N PHE A 19 18.71 3.34 -17.72
CA PHE A 19 19.64 2.23 -17.47
C PHE A 19 19.79 1.27 -18.68
N PRO A 20 18.71 0.75 -19.30
CA PRO A 20 18.83 -0.07 -20.51
C PRO A 20 19.47 0.67 -21.68
N MET A 21 19.16 1.96 -21.85
CA MET A 21 19.74 2.79 -22.90
C MET A 21 21.26 2.93 -22.74
N MET A 22 21.73 3.13 -21.51
CA MET A 22 23.16 3.18 -21.19
C MET A 22 23.86 1.84 -21.52
N VAL A 23 23.24 0.72 -21.12
CA VAL A 23 23.78 -0.62 -21.37
C VAL A 23 23.85 -0.92 -22.87
N ASP A 24 22.80 -0.63 -23.63
CA ASP A 24 22.77 -0.84 -25.09
C ASP A 24 23.81 0.02 -25.83
N PHE A 25 24.01 1.27 -25.38
CA PHE A 25 25.05 2.13 -25.93
C PHE A 25 26.46 1.58 -25.69
N GLU A 26 26.70 1.10 -24.46
CA GLU A 26 27.98 0.51 -24.06
C GLU A 26 28.28 -0.79 -24.83
N GLU A 27 27.26 -1.64 -24.98
CA GLU A 27 27.32 -2.89 -25.73
C GLU A 27 27.63 -2.64 -27.22
N LYS A 28 26.94 -1.70 -27.86
CA LYS A 28 27.20 -1.31 -29.26
C LYS A 28 28.63 -0.80 -29.46
N ARG A 29 29.17 -0.04 -28.51
CA ARG A 29 30.55 0.47 -28.59
C ARG A 29 31.58 -0.65 -28.47
N HIS A 30 31.36 -1.59 -27.55
CA HIS A 30 32.22 -2.77 -27.40
C HIS A 30 32.20 -3.65 -28.67
N HIS A 31 31.01 -3.88 -29.23
CA HIS A 31 30.87 -4.61 -30.49
C HIS A 31 31.59 -3.93 -31.65
N GLN A 32 31.45 -2.62 -31.79
CA GLN A 32 32.13 -1.86 -32.85
C GLN A 32 33.66 -1.97 -32.74
N PHE A 33 34.20 -1.82 -31.53
CA PHE A 33 35.64 -1.99 -31.31
C PHE A 33 36.12 -3.40 -31.68
N GLU A 34 35.35 -4.43 -31.34
CA GLU A 34 35.71 -5.81 -31.69
C GLU A 34 35.75 -6.05 -33.20
N ILE A 35 34.81 -5.45 -33.95
CA ILE A 35 34.81 -5.48 -35.42
C ILE A 35 36.03 -4.74 -35.99
N ASP A 36 36.35 -3.54 -35.49
CA ASP A 36 37.49 -2.76 -35.96
C ASP A 36 38.82 -3.48 -35.68
N ARG A 37 38.89 -4.23 -34.57
CA ARG A 37 40.03 -5.07 -34.22
C ARG A 37 40.22 -6.25 -35.19
N LEU A 38 39.14 -6.84 -35.68
CA LEU A 38 39.20 -7.94 -36.64
C LEU A 38 39.56 -7.49 -38.06
N ASN A 39 39.19 -6.27 -38.45
CA ASN A 39 39.42 -5.73 -39.80
C ASN A 39 40.82 -5.13 -40.01
N THR A 40 41.56 -4.84 -38.93
CA THR A 40 42.87 -4.21 -39.00
C THR A 40 43.99 -5.27 -39.04
N THR A 41 44.84 -5.22 -40.06
CA THR A 41 45.99 -6.15 -40.22
C THR A 41 47.15 -5.88 -39.24
N GLY A 42 47.10 -4.75 -38.52
CA GLY A 42 48.07 -4.35 -37.50
C GLY A 42 47.68 -4.87 -36.11
N ASN A 43 48.69 -5.11 -35.27
CA ASN A 43 48.53 -5.59 -33.90
C ASN A 43 47.98 -4.47 -33.00
N LEU A 44 46.66 -4.23 -33.01
CA LEU A 44 46.04 -3.25 -32.11
C LEU A 44 46.29 -3.66 -30.67
N THR A 45 46.94 -2.77 -29.94
CA THR A 45 47.15 -2.94 -28.50
C THR A 45 45.93 -2.41 -27.74
N ASN A 46 45.69 -2.88 -26.51
CA ASN A 46 44.60 -2.37 -25.66
C ASN A 46 44.65 -0.83 -25.43
N SER A 47 45.76 -0.19 -25.78
CA SER A 47 45.97 1.27 -25.76
C SER A 47 45.15 2.04 -26.80
N ASP A 48 44.72 1.38 -27.88
CA ASP A 48 43.90 1.99 -28.95
C ASP A 48 42.39 1.88 -28.67
N TYR A 49 41.99 1.33 -27.52
CA TYR A 49 40.60 1.34 -27.09
C TYR A 49 40.17 2.80 -26.83
N PRO A 50 39.13 3.33 -27.52
CA PRO A 50 38.65 4.67 -27.26
C PRO A 50 38.32 4.82 -25.78
N GLN A 51 38.80 5.90 -25.13
CA GLN A 51 38.51 6.14 -23.72
C GLN A 51 36.98 6.10 -23.51
N SER A 52 36.56 5.19 -22.64
CA SER A 52 35.14 4.94 -22.43
C SER A 52 34.50 6.10 -21.64
N PRO A 53 33.43 6.73 -22.15
CA PRO A 53 32.60 7.66 -21.37
C PRO A 53 31.82 7.01 -20.22
N VAL A 54 32.04 5.73 -19.89
CA VAL A 54 31.36 5.00 -18.78
C VAL A 54 31.32 5.81 -17.50
N TYR A 55 32.41 6.48 -17.13
CA TYR A 55 32.45 7.27 -15.91
C TYR A 55 31.35 8.34 -15.89
N ILE A 56 31.12 9.03 -17.01
CA ILE A 56 30.08 10.07 -17.14
C ILE A 56 28.69 9.46 -16.95
N TYR A 57 28.41 8.32 -17.58
CA TYR A 57 27.12 7.64 -17.45
C TYR A 57 26.87 7.11 -16.03
N VAL A 58 27.91 6.56 -15.39
CA VAL A 58 27.86 6.12 -13.99
C VAL A 58 27.59 7.31 -13.05
N TYR A 59 28.22 8.46 -13.28
CA TYR A 59 27.92 9.68 -12.52
C TYR A 59 26.47 10.11 -12.71
N ILE A 60 25.95 10.17 -13.94
CA ILE A 60 24.55 10.54 -14.22
C ILE A 60 23.60 9.57 -13.52
N TYR A 61 23.84 8.26 -13.62
CA TYR A 61 23.03 7.23 -12.96
C TYR A 61 23.06 7.38 -11.44
N SER A 62 24.23 7.64 -10.84
CA SER A 62 24.35 7.86 -9.40
C SER A 62 23.55 9.06 -8.90
N VAL A 63 23.55 10.16 -9.68
CA VAL A 63 22.76 11.37 -9.38
C VAL A 63 21.26 11.08 -9.52
N LEU A 64 20.85 10.33 -10.54
CA LEU A 64 19.45 9.91 -10.71
C LEU A 64 18.97 9.08 -9.52
N VAL A 65 19.72 8.06 -9.10
CA VAL A 65 19.38 7.22 -7.94
C VAL A 65 19.31 8.04 -6.66
N LEU A 66 20.27 8.94 -6.44
CA LEU A 66 20.27 9.83 -5.29
C LEU A 66 19.04 10.76 -5.30
N SER A 67 18.66 11.28 -6.48
CA SER A 67 17.48 12.14 -6.62
C SER A 67 16.19 11.40 -6.28
N ILE A 68 16.04 10.13 -6.66
CA ILE A 68 14.88 9.29 -6.33
C ILE A 68 14.77 9.15 -4.81
N PHE A 69 15.88 8.89 -4.12
CA PHE A 69 15.90 8.78 -2.66
C PHE A 69 15.46 10.07 -1.97
N VAL A 70 16.02 11.22 -2.39
CA VAL A 70 15.68 12.55 -1.84
C VAL A 70 14.21 12.90 -2.09
N ILE A 71 13.71 12.68 -3.30
CA ILE A 71 12.31 12.93 -3.66
C ILE A 71 11.39 12.01 -2.86
N GLY A 72 11.75 10.73 -2.73
CA GLY A 72 10.99 9.73 -1.97
C GLY A 72 10.83 10.09 -0.49
N ILE A 73 11.93 10.51 0.16
CA ILE A 73 11.90 10.98 1.55
C ILE A 73 11.04 12.24 1.68
N THR A 74 11.28 13.24 0.82
CA THR A 74 10.53 14.50 0.84
C THR A 74 9.03 14.27 0.68
N ARG A 75 8.63 13.40 -0.25
CA ARG A 75 7.23 12.99 -0.47
C ARG A 75 6.62 12.40 0.80
N SER A 76 7.33 11.49 1.46
CA SER A 76 6.84 10.83 2.68
C SER A 76 6.65 11.81 3.82
N PHE A 77 7.64 12.68 4.09
CA PHE A 77 7.51 13.71 5.13
C PHE A 77 6.35 14.68 4.86
N MET A 78 6.22 15.16 3.62
CA MET A 78 5.11 16.05 3.23
C MET A 78 3.75 15.38 3.39
N PHE A 79 3.64 14.09 3.03
CA PHE A 79 2.39 13.35 3.18
C PHE A 79 2.00 13.18 4.65
N TYR A 80 2.91 12.69 5.49
CA TYR A 80 2.62 12.48 6.91
C TYR A 80 2.33 13.80 7.64
N GLY A 81 3.05 14.87 7.33
CA GLY A 81 2.77 16.19 7.90
C GLY A 81 1.34 16.66 7.59
N LEU A 82 0.86 16.45 6.36
CA LEU A 82 -0.51 16.78 5.98
C LEU A 82 -1.55 15.85 6.59
N ALA A 83 -1.25 14.54 6.70
CA ALA A 83 -2.14 13.58 7.33
C ALA A 83 -2.35 13.90 8.82
N ILE A 84 -1.28 14.23 9.55
CA ILE A 84 -1.34 14.64 10.96
C ILE A 84 -2.15 15.93 11.10
N GLY A 85 -1.88 16.95 10.27
CA GLY A 85 -2.64 18.21 10.32
C GLY A 85 -4.13 18.02 9.99
N ALA A 86 -4.46 17.13 9.05
CA ALA A 86 -5.84 16.79 8.71
C ALA A 86 -6.55 16.04 9.85
N SER A 87 -5.86 15.10 10.50
CA SER A 87 -6.35 14.40 11.69
C SER A 87 -6.65 15.37 12.84
N GLN A 88 -5.70 16.24 13.19
CA GLN A 88 -5.86 17.23 14.25
C GLN A 88 -7.06 18.14 13.96
N THR A 89 -7.17 18.63 12.72
CA THR A 89 -8.32 19.44 12.30
C THR A 89 -9.65 18.69 12.43
N LEU A 90 -9.67 17.39 12.10
CA LEU A 90 -10.86 16.56 12.24
C LEU A 90 -11.22 16.34 13.71
N HIS A 91 -10.22 16.07 14.56
CA HIS A 91 -10.37 15.93 15.99
C HIS A 91 -10.95 17.20 16.62
N ASP A 92 -10.36 18.36 16.32
CA ASP A 92 -10.77 19.64 16.90
C ASP A 92 -12.17 20.05 16.45
N ARG A 93 -12.53 19.78 15.19
CA ARG A 93 -13.90 19.98 14.69
C ARG A 93 -14.90 19.04 15.37
N ALA A 94 -14.55 17.77 15.53
CA ALA A 94 -15.42 16.80 16.19
C ALA A 94 -15.61 17.15 17.67
N PHE A 95 -14.54 17.51 18.37
CA PHE A 95 -14.58 17.95 19.76
C PHE A 95 -15.35 19.26 19.92
N GLY A 96 -15.08 20.24 19.06
CA GLY A 96 -15.80 21.51 19.04
C GLY A 96 -17.30 21.35 18.77
N ALA A 97 -17.70 20.41 17.92
CA ALA A 97 -19.10 20.07 17.71
C ALA A 97 -19.71 19.35 18.92
N LEU A 98 -18.95 18.45 19.56
CA LEU A 98 -19.40 17.72 20.75
C LEU A 98 -19.70 18.65 21.93
N ILE A 99 -18.83 19.63 22.21
CA ILE A 99 -19.06 20.56 23.33
C ILE A 99 -20.21 21.55 23.08
N ARG A 100 -20.59 21.76 21.82
CA ARG A 100 -21.71 22.65 21.42
C ARG A 100 -23.04 21.93 21.27
N THR A 101 -23.05 20.60 21.37
CA THR A 101 -24.28 19.82 21.21
C THR A 101 -25.16 19.88 22.47
N GLY A 102 -26.48 19.77 22.29
CA GLY A 102 -27.42 19.80 23.41
C GLY A 102 -27.46 18.50 24.21
N MET A 103 -27.98 18.56 25.45
CA MET A 103 -28.03 17.42 26.38
C MET A 103 -28.69 16.16 25.79
N ARG A 104 -29.72 16.34 24.95
CA ARG A 104 -30.40 15.25 24.24
C ARG A 104 -29.44 14.31 23.49
N PHE A 105 -28.34 14.83 22.94
CA PHE A 105 -27.35 14.00 22.27
C PHE A 105 -26.68 13.02 23.24
N PHE A 106 -26.33 13.48 24.45
CA PHE A 106 -25.71 12.68 25.50
C PHE A 106 -26.70 11.69 26.13
N ASP A 107 -27.98 12.05 26.21
CA ASP A 107 -29.02 11.12 26.69
C ASP A 107 -29.27 9.98 25.69
N THR A 108 -29.14 10.26 24.39
CA THR A 108 -29.39 9.27 23.31
C THR A 108 -28.15 8.45 22.97
N ASN A 109 -26.94 8.95 23.27
CA ASN A 109 -25.68 8.30 22.93
C ASN A 109 -24.87 8.00 24.19
N PRO A 110 -24.67 6.71 24.54
CA PRO A 110 -23.89 6.37 25.72
C PRO A 110 -22.46 6.87 25.60
N SER A 111 -21.91 7.36 26.71
CA SER A 111 -20.55 7.93 26.78
C SER A 111 -19.47 6.99 26.22
N GLY A 112 -19.61 5.67 26.40
CA GLY A 112 -18.70 4.68 25.82
C GLY A 112 -18.65 4.67 24.29
N ARG A 113 -19.77 4.94 23.60
CA ARG A 113 -19.80 5.06 22.13
C ARG A 113 -19.06 6.31 21.67
N ILE A 114 -19.23 7.41 22.39
CA ILE A 114 -18.54 8.68 22.11
C ILE A 114 -17.03 8.47 22.31
N LEU A 115 -16.63 7.88 23.44
CA LEU A 115 -15.23 7.57 23.73
C LEU A 115 -14.60 6.68 22.64
N ASN A 116 -15.30 5.63 22.19
CA ASN A 116 -14.77 4.75 21.14
C ASN A 116 -14.55 5.47 19.80
N ARG A 117 -15.35 6.51 19.47
CA ARG A 117 -15.11 7.34 18.29
C ARG A 117 -13.85 8.21 18.44
N PHE A 118 -13.65 8.82 19.60
CA PHE A 118 -12.46 9.66 19.85
C PHE A 118 -11.19 8.85 20.08
N SER A 119 -11.27 7.60 20.52
CA SER A 119 -10.10 6.74 20.70
C SER A 119 -9.84 5.85 19.48
N LYS A 120 -10.73 4.90 19.21
CA LYS A 120 -10.52 3.85 18.21
C LYS A 120 -10.65 4.36 16.79
N ASP A 121 -11.70 5.14 16.50
CA ASP A 121 -11.91 5.63 15.14
C ASP A 121 -10.89 6.70 14.78
N MET A 122 -10.58 7.63 15.70
CA MET A 122 -9.51 8.62 15.49
C MET A 122 -8.14 7.94 15.35
N GLY A 123 -7.80 6.97 16.22
CA GLY A 123 -6.54 6.23 16.09
C GLY A 123 -6.40 5.52 14.74
N ALA A 124 -7.49 4.99 14.16
CA ALA A 124 -7.48 4.43 12.82
C ALA A 124 -7.23 5.49 11.72
N ILE A 125 -7.74 6.72 11.90
CA ILE A 125 -7.50 7.85 10.99
C ILE A 125 -6.05 8.34 11.08
N ASP A 126 -5.43 8.21 12.25
CA ASP A 126 -4.08 8.72 12.52
C ASP A 126 -2.98 7.76 12.07
N GLU A 127 -3.19 6.46 12.27
CA GLU A 127 -2.16 5.44 12.04
C GLU A 127 -2.44 4.59 10.79
N LEU A 128 -3.65 4.04 10.68
CA LEU A 128 -3.97 3.05 9.65
C LEU A 128 -4.25 3.71 8.30
N LEU A 129 -5.04 4.78 8.29
CA LEU A 129 -5.47 5.46 7.07
C LEU A 129 -4.28 6.07 6.29
N PRO A 130 -3.35 6.82 6.91
CA PRO A 130 -2.25 7.46 6.18
C PRO A 130 -1.30 6.43 5.59
N LYS A 131 -1.00 5.37 6.34
CA LYS A 131 -0.19 4.24 5.86
C LYS A 131 -0.84 3.57 4.64
N ALA A 132 -2.12 3.20 4.75
CA ALA A 132 -2.84 2.56 3.64
C ALA A 132 -2.92 3.45 2.39
N GLN A 133 -3.10 4.77 2.57
CA GLN A 133 -3.12 5.72 1.46
C GLN A 133 -1.76 5.88 0.77
N LEU A 134 -0.66 5.94 1.54
CA LEU A 134 0.69 5.97 1.00
C LEU A 134 1.00 4.71 0.20
N ASP A 135 0.74 3.54 0.79
CA ASP A 135 1.00 2.25 0.16
C ASP A 135 0.18 2.09 -1.12
N ALA A 136 -1.13 2.36 -1.06
CA ALA A 136 -2.00 2.29 -2.23
C ALA A 136 -1.56 3.29 -3.32
N GLY A 137 -1.23 4.53 -2.94
CA GLY A 137 -0.75 5.54 -3.87
C GLY A 137 0.55 5.13 -4.55
N GLN A 138 1.49 4.55 -3.81
CA GLN A 138 2.74 4.04 -4.35
C GLN A 138 2.53 2.87 -5.32
N ILE A 139 1.71 1.88 -4.94
CA ILE A 139 1.41 0.73 -5.79
C ILE A 139 0.73 1.17 -7.09
N ILE A 140 -0.25 2.08 -7.02
CA ILE A 140 -0.95 2.58 -8.20
C ILE A 140 0.02 3.31 -9.13
N MET A 141 0.86 4.21 -8.59
CA MET A 141 1.81 4.96 -9.40
C MET A 141 2.87 4.05 -10.03
N MET A 142 3.41 3.10 -9.27
CA MET A 142 4.38 2.13 -9.77
C MET A 142 3.79 1.27 -10.88
N MET A 143 2.55 0.79 -10.71
CA MET A 143 1.84 0.03 -11.72
C MET A 143 1.65 0.86 -13.00
N VAL A 144 1.17 2.10 -12.90
CA VAL A 144 0.98 2.99 -14.06
C VAL A 144 2.31 3.27 -14.75
N GLY A 145 3.37 3.57 -14.00
CA GLY A 145 4.70 3.82 -14.55
C GLY A 145 5.27 2.61 -15.30
N ALA A 146 5.18 1.42 -14.71
CA ALA A 146 5.61 0.19 -15.35
C ALA A 146 4.84 -0.10 -16.66
N LEU A 147 3.52 0.11 -16.66
CA LEU A 147 2.71 -0.05 -17.87
C LEU A 147 3.10 0.94 -18.97
N ILE A 148 3.39 2.20 -18.61
CA ILE A 148 3.88 3.21 -19.56
C ILE A 148 5.20 2.78 -20.17
N VAL A 149 6.18 2.36 -19.35
CA VAL A 149 7.49 1.89 -19.84
C VAL A 149 7.34 0.75 -20.83
N VAL A 150 6.53 -0.27 -20.50
CA VAL A 150 6.28 -1.40 -21.39
C VAL A 150 5.67 -0.97 -22.72
N CYS A 151 4.69 -0.04 -22.69
CA CYS A 151 4.05 0.47 -23.91
C CYS A 151 5.01 1.30 -24.78
N VAL A 152 5.93 2.05 -24.16
CA VAL A 152 6.96 2.83 -24.87
C VAL A 152 7.97 1.92 -25.55
N VAL A 153 8.40 0.85 -24.87
CA VAL A 153 9.36 -0.12 -25.41
C VAL A 153 8.76 -0.98 -26.52
N ASN A 154 7.52 -1.45 -26.35
CA ASN A 154 6.84 -2.26 -27.38
C ASN A 154 5.34 -1.93 -27.45
N PRO A 155 4.92 -1.09 -28.43
CA PRO A 155 3.52 -0.69 -28.59
C PRO A 155 2.55 -1.85 -28.89
N MET A 156 3.01 -3.00 -29.39
CA MET A 156 2.13 -4.15 -29.64
C MET A 156 1.54 -4.73 -28.35
N PHE A 157 2.17 -4.48 -27.19
CA PHE A 157 1.68 -4.92 -25.88
C PHE A 157 0.42 -4.20 -25.41
N ILE A 158 0.00 -3.11 -26.09
CA ILE A 158 -1.25 -2.41 -25.76
C ILE A 158 -2.46 -3.33 -25.94
N ALA A 159 -2.47 -4.19 -26.97
CA ALA A 159 -3.57 -5.11 -27.24
C ALA A 159 -3.79 -6.14 -26.10
N PRO A 160 -2.79 -6.95 -25.69
CA PRO A 160 -2.96 -7.87 -24.56
C PRO A 160 -3.20 -7.12 -23.24
N LEU A 161 -2.61 -5.94 -23.04
CA LEU A 161 -2.86 -5.11 -21.85
C LEU A 161 -4.33 -4.68 -21.73
N ALA A 162 -4.96 -4.32 -22.85
CA ALA A 162 -6.37 -3.95 -22.88
C ALA A 162 -7.29 -5.13 -22.51
N VAL A 163 -7.02 -6.31 -23.07
CA VAL A 163 -7.77 -7.55 -22.75
C VAL A 163 -7.61 -7.92 -21.27
N MET A 164 -6.38 -7.91 -20.76
CA MET A 164 -6.11 -8.18 -19.35
C MET A 164 -6.77 -7.15 -18.43
N SER A 165 -6.70 -5.86 -18.77
CA SER A 165 -7.35 -4.80 -17.98
C SER A 165 -8.86 -5.00 -17.88
N PHE A 166 -9.51 -5.44 -18.96
CA PHE A 166 -10.94 -5.75 -18.95
C PHE A 166 -11.27 -6.92 -18.02
N ILE A 167 -10.49 -8.00 -18.08
CA ILE A 167 -10.66 -9.18 -17.21
C ILE A 167 -10.48 -8.78 -15.74
N PHE A 168 -9.38 -8.07 -15.42
CA PHE A 168 -9.12 -7.61 -14.06
C PHE A 168 -10.18 -6.65 -13.55
N TYR A 169 -10.75 -5.80 -14.39
CA TYR A 169 -11.86 -4.95 -14.01
C TYR A 169 -13.07 -5.77 -13.56
N TRP A 170 -13.43 -6.83 -14.30
CA TRP A 170 -14.55 -7.70 -13.95
C TRP A 170 -14.28 -8.49 -12.67
N ILE A 171 -13.09 -9.10 -12.55
CA ILE A 171 -12.65 -9.81 -11.33
C ILE A 171 -12.69 -8.86 -10.13
N ARG A 172 -12.13 -7.66 -10.24
CA ARG A 172 -12.12 -6.65 -9.16
C ARG A 172 -13.54 -6.30 -8.72
N LYS A 173 -14.48 -6.14 -9.67
CA LYS A 173 -15.88 -5.81 -9.36
C LYS A 173 -16.55 -6.89 -8.51
N VAL A 174 -16.35 -8.16 -8.86
CA VAL A 174 -16.88 -9.30 -8.11
C VAL A 174 -16.16 -9.44 -6.76
N TYR A 175 -14.83 -9.43 -6.78
CA TYR A 175 -13.98 -9.57 -5.58
C TYR A 175 -14.31 -8.51 -4.53
N LEU A 176 -14.35 -7.22 -4.90
CA LEU A 176 -14.65 -6.15 -3.93
C LEU A 176 -16.04 -6.29 -3.29
N LYS A 177 -17.03 -6.77 -4.05
CA LYS A 177 -18.37 -7.02 -3.51
C LYS A 177 -18.34 -8.18 -2.50
N THR A 178 -17.67 -9.28 -2.86
CA THR A 178 -17.56 -10.47 -2.01
C THR A 178 -16.74 -10.18 -0.76
N SER A 179 -15.53 -9.64 -0.88
CA SER A 179 -14.65 -9.35 0.25
C SER A 179 -15.27 -8.38 1.25
N LYS A 180 -16.01 -7.37 0.80
CA LYS A 180 -16.75 -6.47 1.71
C LYS A 180 -17.82 -7.21 2.51
N ASN A 181 -18.55 -8.12 1.87
CA ASN A 181 -19.56 -8.92 2.54
C ASN A 181 -18.95 -9.92 3.54
N VAL A 182 -17.85 -10.58 3.16
CA VAL A 182 -17.10 -11.48 4.05
C VAL A 182 -16.56 -10.71 5.25
N LYS A 183 -15.90 -9.56 5.04
CA LYS A 183 -15.39 -8.72 6.14
C LYS A 183 -16.51 -8.23 7.06
N ARG A 184 -17.69 -7.91 6.50
CA ARG A 184 -18.88 -7.56 7.30
C ARG A 184 -19.37 -8.76 8.12
N LEU A 185 -19.40 -9.95 7.54
CA LEU A 185 -19.81 -11.19 8.21
C LEU A 185 -18.86 -11.53 9.36
N GLU A 186 -17.55 -11.48 9.13
CA GLU A 186 -16.51 -11.63 10.16
C GLU A 186 -16.74 -10.65 11.33
N GLY A 187 -17.01 -9.38 11.01
CA GLY A 187 -17.32 -8.36 12.02
C GLY A 187 -18.57 -8.66 12.86
N ILE A 188 -19.62 -9.22 12.25
CA ILE A 188 -20.84 -9.63 12.94
C ILE A 188 -20.58 -10.84 13.84
N LEU A 189 -19.87 -11.86 13.34
CA LEU A 189 -19.59 -13.11 14.07
C LEU A 189 -18.58 -12.94 15.20
N ARG A 190 -17.80 -11.85 15.18
CA ARG A 190 -16.88 -11.49 16.26
C ARG A 190 -17.63 -11.08 17.55
N SER A 191 -18.75 -10.38 17.45
CA SER A 191 -19.45 -9.80 18.62
C SER A 191 -20.01 -10.85 19.60
N PRO A 192 -20.65 -11.95 19.15
CA PRO A 192 -21.13 -13.02 20.03
C PRO A 192 -20.03 -13.64 20.90
N VAL A 193 -18.82 -13.84 20.36
CA VAL A 193 -17.68 -14.40 21.10
C VAL A 193 -17.36 -13.55 22.33
N PHE A 194 -17.21 -12.23 22.15
CA PHE A 194 -16.93 -11.30 23.25
C PHE A 194 -18.11 -11.17 24.22
N THR A 195 -19.34 -11.20 23.71
CA THR A 195 -20.55 -11.08 24.54
C THR A 195 -20.71 -12.31 25.44
N HIS A 196 -20.52 -13.52 24.90
CA HIS A 196 -20.59 -14.77 25.64
C HIS A 196 -19.47 -14.86 26.69
N LEU A 197 -18.24 -14.46 26.33
CA LEU A 197 -17.13 -14.39 27.27
C LEU A 197 -17.42 -13.44 28.43
N ASN A 198 -17.96 -12.25 28.15
CA ASN A 198 -18.29 -11.26 29.17
C ASN A 198 -19.39 -11.78 30.13
N ALA A 199 -20.46 -12.39 29.59
CA ALA A 199 -21.50 -13.01 30.39
C ALA A 199 -20.95 -14.15 31.28
N THR A 200 -20.04 -14.97 30.74
CA THR A 200 -19.39 -16.06 31.48
C THR A 200 -18.53 -15.55 32.64
N LEU A 201 -17.78 -14.47 32.42
CA LEU A 201 -16.95 -13.85 33.47
C LEU A 201 -17.80 -13.27 34.60
N HIS A 202 -18.90 -12.59 34.27
CA HIS A 202 -19.82 -12.05 35.29
C HIS A 202 -20.63 -13.13 36.02
N GLY A 203 -20.99 -14.22 35.34
CA GLY A 203 -21.80 -15.32 35.89
C GLY A 203 -20.99 -16.49 36.47
N LEU A 204 -19.67 -16.35 36.63
CA LEU A 204 -18.76 -17.47 36.88
C LEU A 204 -19.11 -18.29 38.13
N SER A 205 -19.52 -17.62 39.22
CA SER A 205 -19.93 -18.28 40.46
C SER A 205 -21.18 -19.14 40.26
N THR A 206 -22.19 -18.62 39.57
CA THR A 206 -23.42 -19.35 39.22
C THR A 206 -23.11 -20.55 38.34
N ILE A 207 -22.30 -20.37 37.30
CA ILE A 207 -21.93 -21.46 36.38
C ILE A 207 -21.25 -22.61 37.13
N ARG A 208 -20.36 -22.29 38.07
CA ARG A 208 -19.69 -23.28 38.93
C ARG A 208 -20.65 -23.95 39.91
N ALA A 209 -21.58 -23.20 40.50
CA ALA A 209 -22.58 -23.76 41.41
C ALA A 209 -23.50 -24.78 40.71
N TYR A 210 -23.83 -24.57 39.44
CA TYR A 210 -24.66 -25.47 38.63
C TYR A 210 -23.87 -26.53 37.85
N ASN A 211 -22.54 -26.57 37.96
CA ASN A 211 -21.67 -27.44 37.15
C ASN A 211 -21.95 -27.38 35.62
N ALA A 212 -22.27 -26.18 35.11
CA ALA A 212 -22.64 -25.97 33.71
C ALA A 212 -21.46 -25.57 32.78
N GLN A 213 -20.21 -25.77 33.21
CA GLN A 213 -19.01 -25.32 32.52
C GLN A 213 -18.88 -25.92 31.11
N GLU A 214 -19.13 -27.22 30.96
CA GLU A 214 -18.97 -27.91 29.66
C GLU A 214 -19.99 -27.42 28.62
N ILE A 215 -21.21 -27.12 29.04
CA ILE A 215 -22.24 -26.58 28.15
C ILE A 215 -21.80 -25.23 27.59
N LEU A 216 -21.30 -24.34 28.46
CA LEU A 216 -20.83 -23.02 28.04
C LEU A 216 -19.54 -23.08 27.21
N LYS A 217 -18.65 -24.04 27.47
CA LYS A 217 -17.47 -24.28 26.62
C LYS A 217 -17.88 -24.66 25.20
N MET A 218 -18.77 -25.65 25.06
CA MET A 218 -19.27 -26.06 23.73
C MET A 218 -19.95 -24.90 22.99
N GLU A 219 -20.72 -24.07 23.70
CA GLU A 219 -21.36 -22.89 23.12
C GLU A 219 -20.34 -21.83 22.67
N PHE A 220 -19.28 -21.61 23.47
CA PHE A 220 -18.18 -20.73 23.11
C PHE A 220 -17.40 -21.24 21.88
N ASP A 221 -17.09 -22.53 21.84
CA ASP A 221 -16.41 -23.17 20.71
C ASP A 221 -17.22 -23.01 19.43
N ARG A 222 -18.56 -23.14 19.49
CA ARG A 222 -19.44 -22.88 18.34
C ARG A 222 -19.35 -21.45 17.80
N PHE A 223 -19.30 -20.45 18.68
CA PHE A 223 -19.11 -19.06 18.27
C PHE A 223 -17.72 -18.83 17.68
N GLN A 224 -16.69 -19.46 18.27
CA GLN A 224 -15.33 -19.38 17.78
C GLN A 224 -15.17 -20.05 16.40
N ASP A 225 -15.79 -21.20 16.16
CA ASP A 225 -15.79 -21.89 14.87
C ASP A 225 -16.48 -21.08 13.79
N SER A 226 -17.61 -20.44 14.15
CA SER A 226 -18.33 -19.55 13.23
C SER A 226 -17.48 -18.33 12.86
N HIS A 227 -16.85 -17.68 13.83
CA HIS A 227 -15.94 -16.55 13.57
C HIS A 227 -14.70 -16.99 12.77
N SER A 228 -14.11 -18.14 13.10
CA SER A 228 -12.91 -18.65 12.43
C SER A 228 -13.21 -19.05 10.99
N SER A 229 -14.32 -19.73 10.72
CA SER A 229 -14.72 -20.07 9.36
C SER A 229 -14.95 -18.84 8.49
N ALA A 230 -15.55 -17.78 9.03
CA ALA A 230 -15.70 -16.52 8.30
C ALA A 230 -14.39 -15.74 8.11
N TRP A 231 -13.41 -15.92 9.00
CA TRP A 231 -12.07 -15.33 8.87
C TRP A 231 -11.23 -16.00 7.78
N TYR A 232 -11.40 -17.32 7.60
CA TYR A 232 -10.65 -18.10 6.59
C TYR A 232 -11.29 -18.12 5.19
N MET A 233 -12.54 -17.64 5.05
CA MET A 233 -13.23 -17.45 3.75
C MET A 233 -12.71 -16.24 2.97
#